data_AF-A0A930FCB1-F1
#
_entry.id   AF-A0A930FCB1-F1
#
_cell.length_a   1.000
_cell.length_b   1.000
_cell.length_c   1.000
_cell.angle_alpha   90.00
_cell.angle_beta   90.00
_cell.angle_gamma   90.00
#
_symmetry.space_group_name_H-M   'P 1'
#
loop_
_entity.id
_entity.type
_entity.pdbx_description
1 polymer ?
#
loop_
_entity_poly.entity_id
_entity_poly.type
_entity_poly.pdbx_seq_one_letter_code
_entity_poly.pdbx_strand_id
1 'polypeptide(L)'
;MKLDKLFEKFLSLFKKETNESAESDSTSMRRSRSDRKKLSQVGPIRKFWRRYHLTKIVIILGLSAGLLVGTYLFAIAKSTNVNDLQNALKTRTLIFDREEKEAGALSGQKGTYVELTDISKDLQNAVVATEDRSFYKNDGINYGRFFLAILTAGRSGGGSTITQQLAKNAYLSQDQTVERKAKEFFLALELTKKYSKEQILTMYLNNAYFGNGIWGVEDASKKYFGVSA
;
A
#
# COMPACT_ATOMS: atom_id res chain seq x y z
N MET A 1 -1.78 12.13 -25.33
CA MET A 1 -2.89 11.17 -25.55
C MET A 1 -3.14 10.47 -24.22
N LYS A 2 -4.30 10.70 -23.57
CA LYS A 2 -4.54 10.31 -22.17
C LYS A 2 -4.58 8.77 -22.02
N LEU A 3 -3.81 8.25 -21.06
CA LEU A 3 -3.61 6.82 -20.78
C LEU A 3 -4.96 6.08 -20.56
N ASP A 4 -5.94 6.81 -20.04
CA ASP A 4 -7.30 6.36 -19.78
C ASP A 4 -8.02 5.88 -21.05
N LYS A 5 -7.82 6.56 -22.19
CA LYS A 5 -8.41 6.15 -23.48
C LYS A 5 -7.79 4.86 -24.01
N LEU A 6 -6.53 4.61 -23.69
CA LEU A 6 -5.80 3.40 -24.10
C LEU A 6 -6.22 2.19 -23.27
N PHE A 7 -6.48 2.43 -21.98
CA PHE A 7 -6.98 1.42 -21.05
C PHE A 7 -8.45 1.03 -21.33
N GLU A 8 -9.33 2.00 -21.60
CA GLU A 8 -10.72 1.75 -22.02
C GLU A 8 -10.78 0.96 -23.34
N LYS A 9 -9.93 1.33 -24.31
CA LYS A 9 -9.83 0.58 -25.58
C LYS A 9 -9.30 -0.83 -25.37
N PHE A 10 -8.36 -1.01 -24.44
CA PHE A 10 -7.85 -2.33 -24.06
C PHE A 10 -8.92 -3.19 -23.37
N LEU A 11 -9.70 -2.62 -22.44
CA LEU A 11 -10.79 -3.33 -21.76
C LEU A 11 -11.94 -3.70 -22.72
N SER A 12 -12.23 -2.85 -23.70
CA SER A 12 -13.25 -3.13 -24.72
C SER A 12 -12.93 -4.38 -25.57
N LEU A 13 -11.65 -4.75 -25.70
CA LEU A 13 -11.22 -5.95 -26.42
C LEU A 13 -11.49 -7.27 -25.66
N PHE A 14 -11.79 -7.18 -24.36
CA PHE A 14 -12.06 -8.32 -23.48
C PHE A 14 -13.50 -8.39 -22.96
N LYS A 15 -14.31 -7.35 -23.17
CA LYS A 15 -15.74 -7.36 -22.80
C LYS A 15 -16.49 -8.28 -23.77
N LYS A 16 -16.81 -9.49 -23.32
CA LYS A 16 -17.66 -10.46 -24.01
C LYS A 16 -19.08 -9.86 -24.05
N GLU A 17 -19.65 -9.70 -25.25
CA GLU A 17 -21.03 -9.24 -25.44
C GLU A 17 -22.00 -10.23 -24.75
N THR A 18 -22.50 -9.86 -23.59
CA THR A 18 -23.72 -10.41 -23.01
C THR A 18 -24.85 -9.48 -23.44
N ASN A 19 -25.51 -9.78 -24.55
CA ASN A 19 -26.75 -9.11 -24.92
C ASN A 19 -27.88 -9.67 -24.06
N GLU A 20 -28.41 -8.82 -23.18
CA GLU A 20 -29.80 -8.88 -22.76
C GLU A 20 -30.69 -8.38 -23.91
N SER A 21 -31.77 -9.10 -24.18
CA SER A 21 -32.98 -8.52 -24.76
C SER A 21 -34.14 -9.43 -24.42
N ALA A 22 -34.99 -8.93 -23.53
CA ALA A 22 -36.34 -9.42 -23.31
C ALA A 22 -37.27 -8.97 -24.45
N GLU A 23 -38.42 -9.64 -24.50
CA GLU A 23 -39.70 -9.25 -25.10
C GLU A 23 -40.16 -9.96 -26.38
N SER A 24 -41.45 -10.26 -26.33
CA SER A 24 -42.30 -11.23 -27.03
C SER A 24 -42.76 -10.81 -28.43
N ASP A 25 -42.97 -11.77 -29.34
CA ASP A 25 -44.32 -12.10 -29.86
C ASP A 25 -44.29 -13.34 -30.78
N SER A 26 -45.48 -13.83 -31.08
CA SER A 26 -45.91 -15.17 -31.45
C SER A 26 -45.87 -15.53 -32.95
N THR A 27 -45.88 -16.85 -33.20
CA THR A 27 -46.55 -17.55 -34.33
C THR A 27 -45.75 -17.94 -35.59
N SER A 28 -45.63 -19.28 -35.74
CA SER A 28 -45.77 -20.13 -36.93
C SER A 28 -44.57 -21.00 -37.36
N MET A 29 -44.86 -22.30 -37.46
CA MET A 29 -43.99 -23.38 -37.88
C MET A 29 -43.58 -23.27 -39.36
N ARG A 30 -42.29 -23.48 -39.65
CA ARG A 30 -41.85 -24.23 -40.85
C ARG A 30 -40.43 -24.78 -40.67
N ARG A 31 -40.28 -26.09 -40.87
CA ARG A 31 -39.02 -26.84 -40.81
C ARG A 31 -37.99 -26.29 -41.80
N SER A 32 -36.80 -25.98 -41.31
CA SER A 32 -35.56 -26.00 -42.10
C SER A 32 -34.42 -26.53 -41.23
N ARG A 33 -33.89 -27.69 -41.62
CA ARG A 33 -32.62 -28.22 -41.14
C ARG A 33 -31.51 -27.31 -41.66
N SER A 34 -30.99 -26.41 -40.83
CA SER A 34 -29.64 -25.88 -41.00
C SER A 34 -29.01 -25.47 -39.67
N ASP A 35 -28.94 -26.42 -38.73
CA ASP A 35 -27.95 -26.36 -37.65
C ASP A 35 -26.56 -26.58 -38.24
N ARG A 36 -25.96 -25.51 -38.78
CA ARG A 36 -24.50 -25.38 -38.86
C ARG A 36 -24.12 -24.16 -38.05
N LYS A 37 -23.74 -24.42 -36.80
CA LYS A 37 -22.94 -23.53 -35.95
C LYS A 37 -21.96 -22.73 -36.82
N LYS A 38 -22.19 -21.42 -36.99
CA LYS A 38 -21.13 -20.49 -37.40
C LYS A 38 -20.10 -20.50 -36.28
N LEU A 39 -19.13 -21.41 -36.36
CA LEU A 39 -17.88 -21.32 -35.62
C LEU A 39 -17.32 -19.94 -35.92
N SER A 40 -17.26 -19.09 -34.88
CA SER A 40 -16.69 -17.76 -34.94
C SER A 40 -15.30 -17.85 -35.57
N GLN A 41 -15.18 -17.37 -36.82
CA GLN A 41 -13.91 -17.33 -37.50
C GLN A 41 -13.01 -16.39 -36.71
N VAL A 42 -12.13 -16.98 -35.91
CA VAL A 42 -11.14 -16.24 -35.14
C VAL A 42 -10.30 -15.43 -36.14
N GLY A 43 -10.34 -14.10 -36.06
CA GLY A 43 -9.69 -13.21 -37.03
C GLY A 43 -8.20 -13.51 -37.21
N PRO A 44 -7.60 -13.13 -38.36
CA PRO A 44 -6.23 -13.52 -38.75
C PRO A 44 -5.18 -13.15 -37.69
N ILE A 45 -5.36 -12.01 -37.02
CA ILE A 45 -4.52 -11.55 -35.91
C ILE A 45 -4.57 -12.48 -34.71
N ARG A 46 -5.76 -12.99 -34.33
CA ARG A 46 -5.92 -13.93 -33.21
C ARG A 46 -5.38 -15.32 -33.55
N LYS A 47 -5.44 -15.75 -34.82
CA LYS A 47 -4.79 -16.99 -35.29
C LYS A 47 -3.27 -16.86 -35.25
N PHE A 48 -2.72 -15.74 -35.70
CA PHE A 48 -1.29 -15.42 -35.59
C PHE A 48 -0.84 -15.39 -34.12
N TRP A 49 -1.59 -14.69 -33.25
CA TRP A 49 -1.32 -14.62 -31.81
C TRP A 49 -1.28 -15.99 -31.12
N ARG A 50 -2.21 -16.88 -31.48
CA ARG A 50 -2.24 -18.26 -30.96
C ARG A 50 -1.14 -19.13 -31.55
N ARG A 51 -0.80 -18.97 -32.84
CA ARG A 51 0.25 -19.73 -33.54
C ARG A 51 1.64 -19.50 -32.94
N TYR A 52 1.95 -18.27 -32.54
CA TYR A 52 3.23 -17.91 -31.93
C TYR A 52 3.21 -17.84 -30.40
N HIS A 53 2.11 -18.28 -29.76
CA HIS A 53 1.97 -18.24 -28.30
C HIS A 53 2.32 -16.88 -27.66
N LEU A 54 2.01 -15.77 -28.35
CA LEU A 54 2.40 -14.41 -27.92
C LEU A 54 1.85 -14.04 -26.53
N THR A 55 0.69 -14.58 -26.13
CA THR A 55 0.18 -14.48 -24.75
C THR A 55 1.16 -15.00 -23.72
N LYS A 56 1.72 -16.20 -23.94
CA LYS A 56 2.67 -16.83 -23.01
C LYS A 56 3.95 -16.02 -22.94
N ILE A 57 4.43 -15.54 -24.09
CA ILE A 57 5.64 -14.70 -24.17
C ILE A 57 5.43 -13.41 -23.38
N VAL A 58 4.31 -12.71 -23.57
CA VAL A 58 4.00 -11.48 -22.83
C VAL A 58 3.85 -11.73 -21.33
N ILE A 59 3.22 -12.84 -20.93
CA ILE A 59 3.12 -13.21 -19.51
C ILE A 59 4.50 -13.50 -18.93
N ILE A 60 5.35 -14.28 -19.62
CA ILE A 60 6.71 -14.60 -19.17
C ILE A 60 7.56 -13.34 -19.06
N LEU A 61 7.49 -12.43 -20.04
CA LEU A 61 8.20 -11.14 -20.00
C LEU A 61 7.69 -10.24 -18.87
N GLY A 62 6.38 -10.22 -18.61
CA GLY A 62 5.80 -9.49 -17.49
C GLY A 62 6.26 -10.05 -16.14
N LEU A 63 6.26 -11.37 -15.99
CA LEU A 63 6.73 -12.04 -14.78
C LEU A 63 8.24 -11.86 -14.56
N SER A 64 9.05 -11.95 -15.61
CA SER A 64 10.51 -11.75 -15.50
C SER A 64 10.86 -10.30 -15.17
N ALA A 65 10.20 -9.32 -15.79
CA ALA A 65 10.35 -7.91 -15.43
C ALA A 65 9.89 -7.64 -13.99
N GLY A 66 8.75 -8.22 -13.58
CA GLY A 66 8.26 -8.13 -12.20
C GLY A 66 9.23 -8.74 -11.18
N LEU A 67 9.84 -9.88 -11.52
CA LEU A 67 10.87 -10.52 -10.69
C LEU A 67 12.11 -9.64 -10.54
N LEU A 68 12.63 -9.07 -11.65
CA LEU A 68 13.80 -8.17 -11.62
C LEU A 68 13.55 -6.90 -10.79
N VAL A 69 12.38 -6.29 -10.93
CA VAL A 69 11.99 -5.14 -10.12
C VAL A 69 11.86 -5.55 -8.65
N GLY A 70 11.23 -6.70 -8.38
CA GLY A 70 11.08 -7.23 -7.03
C GLY A 70 12.41 -7.50 -6.34
N THR A 71 13.38 -8.12 -7.03
CA THR A 71 14.72 -8.40 -6.48
C THR A 71 15.52 -7.13 -6.24
N TYR A 72 15.45 -6.15 -7.16
CA TYR A 72 16.08 -4.84 -6.97
C TYR A 72 15.55 -4.12 -5.71
N LEU A 73 14.22 -4.11 -5.54
CA LEU A 73 13.59 -3.45 -4.40
C LEU A 73 13.87 -4.16 -3.07
N PHE A 74 13.91 -5.49 -3.10
CA PHE A 74 14.33 -6.29 -1.95
C PHE A 74 15.77 -5.98 -1.54
N ALA A 75 16.69 -5.85 -2.50
CA ALA A 75 18.08 -5.49 -2.24
C ALA A 75 18.19 -4.10 -1.58
N ILE A 76 17.44 -3.10 -2.07
CA ILE A 76 17.40 -1.77 -1.44
C ILE A 76 16.89 -1.84 -0.01
N ALA A 77 15.78 -2.55 0.22
CA ALA A 77 15.23 -2.68 1.56
C ALA A 77 16.22 -3.36 2.52
N LYS A 78 16.97 -4.36 2.05
CA LYS A 78 18.04 -5.00 2.84
C LYS A 78 19.24 -4.11 3.09
N SER A 79 19.57 -3.20 2.17
CA SER A 79 20.65 -2.22 2.38
C SER A 79 20.27 -1.08 3.33
N THR A 80 18.98 -0.89 3.61
CA THR A 80 18.52 0.15 4.54
C THR A 80 18.78 -0.31 5.96
N ASN A 81 19.63 0.42 6.71
CA ASN A 81 19.90 0.08 8.11
C ASN A 81 18.69 0.40 8.98
N VAL A 82 17.90 -0.63 9.28
CA VAL A 82 16.75 -0.50 10.20
C VAL A 82 17.11 -0.70 11.66
N ASN A 83 18.34 -1.07 12.00
CA ASN A 83 18.71 -1.47 13.36
C ASN A 83 18.67 -0.33 14.37
N ASP A 84 18.97 0.88 13.90
CA ASP A 84 19.12 2.07 14.74
C ASP A 84 17.88 2.95 14.74
N LEU A 85 16.76 2.50 14.14
CA LEU A 85 15.55 3.33 14.02
C LEU A 85 15.06 3.82 15.36
N GLN A 86 14.98 2.95 16.37
CA GLN A 86 14.48 3.34 17.68
C GLN A 86 15.40 4.37 18.36
N ASN A 87 16.72 4.26 18.19
CA ASN A 87 17.67 5.21 18.76
C ASN A 87 17.62 6.54 18.00
N ALA A 88 17.59 6.50 16.67
CA ALA A 88 17.32 7.65 15.83
C ALA A 88 15.97 8.31 16.14
N LEU A 89 15.01 7.49 16.61
CA LEU A 89 13.72 7.71 17.29
C LEU A 89 13.76 8.46 18.63
N LYS A 90 14.82 8.32 19.42
CA LYS A 90 14.91 8.86 20.78
C LYS A 90 15.85 10.05 20.91
N THR A 91 16.86 10.16 20.04
CA THR A 91 17.88 11.20 20.13
C THR A 91 17.39 12.55 19.59
N ARG A 92 17.27 13.54 20.50
CA ARG A 92 17.03 14.96 20.18
C ARG A 92 18.23 15.80 20.63
N THR A 93 18.71 16.70 19.78
CA THR A 93 19.73 17.69 20.15
C THR A 93 19.04 18.90 20.74
N LEU A 94 19.19 19.14 22.03
CA LEU A 94 18.63 20.32 22.70
C LEU A 94 19.58 21.52 22.56
N ILE A 95 19.02 22.69 22.27
CA ILE A 95 19.71 23.97 22.28
C ILE A 95 19.28 24.71 23.54
N PHE A 96 20.25 25.06 24.38
CA PHE A 96 20.04 25.88 25.57
C PHE A 96 20.56 27.30 25.32
N ASP A 97 19.90 28.31 25.91
CA ASP A 97 20.40 29.67 25.93
C ASP A 97 21.52 29.85 26.98
N ARG A 98 22.04 31.08 27.09
CA ARG A 98 23.11 31.41 28.05
C ARG A 98 22.68 31.23 29.51
N GLU A 99 21.39 31.21 29.80
CA GLU A 99 20.82 31.03 31.14
C GLU A 99 20.42 29.56 31.42
N GLU A 100 20.90 28.62 30.59
CA GLU A 100 20.55 27.19 30.63
C GLU A 100 19.05 26.90 30.44
N LYS A 101 18.28 27.83 29.87
CA LYS A 101 16.89 27.59 29.49
C LYS A 101 16.84 26.97 28.11
N GLU A 102 15.93 26.01 27.89
CA GLU A 102 15.74 25.41 26.57
C GLU A 102 15.28 26.48 25.57
N ALA A 103 16.17 26.82 24.63
CA ALA A 103 15.90 27.79 23.56
C ALA A 103 15.27 27.14 22.34
N GLY A 104 15.43 25.81 22.21
CA GLY A 104 14.85 25.02 21.15
C GLY A 104 15.56 23.69 21.01
N ALA A 105 15.35 23.01 19.90
CA ALA A 105 16.04 21.78 19.61
C ALA A 105 16.22 21.54 18.12
N LEU A 106 17.32 20.90 17.78
CA LEU A 106 17.56 20.32 16.49
C LEU A 106 17.21 18.84 16.60
N SER A 107 16.28 18.38 15.78
CA SER A 107 15.97 16.96 15.72
C SER A 107 15.90 16.53 14.27
N GLY A 108 16.48 15.36 13.97
CA GLY A 108 16.13 14.60 12.77
C GLY A 108 14.74 13.96 12.88
N GLN A 109 14.13 14.02 14.06
CA GLN A 109 12.79 13.53 14.33
C GLN A 109 11.78 14.67 14.31
N LYS A 110 10.53 14.29 14.05
CA LYS A 110 9.48 15.25 13.76
C LYS A 110 8.64 15.61 14.98
N GLY A 111 8.73 14.87 16.10
CA GLY A 111 7.95 15.11 17.32
C GLY A 111 8.64 14.65 18.61
N THR A 112 8.03 14.94 19.75
CA THR A 112 8.49 14.52 21.09
C THR A 112 8.32 13.01 21.27
N TYR A 113 9.42 12.29 21.51
CA TYR A 113 9.38 10.86 21.76
C TYR A 113 8.90 10.57 23.19
N VAL A 114 7.85 9.76 23.31
CA VAL A 114 7.33 9.21 24.57
C VAL A 114 7.27 7.68 24.50
N GLU A 115 7.48 7.01 25.64
CA GLU A 115 7.37 5.55 25.68
C GLU A 115 5.91 5.11 25.60
N LEU A 116 5.66 3.89 25.12
CA LEU A 116 4.29 3.37 24.94
C LEU A 116 3.49 3.32 26.24
N THR A 117 4.18 3.12 27.37
CA THR A 117 3.57 3.09 28.70
C THR A 117 3.01 4.44 29.15
N ASP A 118 3.52 5.53 28.57
CA ASP A 118 3.12 6.89 28.90
C ASP A 118 2.00 7.39 27.99
N ILE A 119 1.60 6.58 26.99
CA ILE A 119 0.49 6.88 26.08
C ILE A 119 -0.76 6.15 26.56
N SER A 120 -1.91 6.82 26.62
CA SER A 120 -3.18 6.21 27.02
C SER A 120 -3.48 4.92 26.23
N LYS A 121 -3.88 3.86 26.94
CA LYS A 121 -4.30 2.59 26.33
C LYS A 121 -5.46 2.77 25.37
N ASP A 122 -6.38 3.69 25.67
CA ASP A 122 -7.52 3.96 24.80
C ASP A 122 -7.08 4.58 23.48
N LEU A 123 -6.06 5.45 23.51
CA LEU A 123 -5.45 6.00 22.30
C LEU A 123 -4.76 4.91 21.48
N GLN A 124 -3.94 4.07 22.12
CA GLN A 124 -3.28 2.94 21.47
C GLN A 124 -4.31 2.03 20.77
N ASN A 125 -5.38 1.68 21.50
CA ASN A 125 -6.46 0.84 20.99
C ASN A 125 -7.22 1.52 19.85
N ALA A 126 -7.50 2.83 19.94
CA ALA A 126 -8.17 3.59 18.91
C ALA A 126 -7.36 3.61 17.61
N VAL A 127 -6.04 3.85 17.69
CA VAL A 127 -5.13 3.85 16.54
C VAL A 127 -5.07 2.46 15.91
N VAL A 128 -4.92 1.40 16.71
CA VAL A 128 -4.91 0.02 16.20
C VAL A 128 -6.26 -0.33 15.54
N ALA A 129 -7.38 0.04 16.15
CA ALA A 129 -8.72 -0.27 15.63
C ALA A 129 -9.02 0.45 14.30
N THR A 130 -8.51 1.66 14.12
CA THR A 130 -8.75 2.50 12.94
C THR A 130 -7.77 2.20 11.80
N GLU A 131 -6.48 2.15 12.09
CA GLU A 131 -5.43 1.99 11.08
C GLU A 131 -5.17 0.53 10.72
N ASP A 132 -4.98 -0.35 11.71
CA ASP A 132 -4.60 -1.75 11.49
C ASP A 132 -5.15 -2.70 12.55
N ARG A 133 -6.43 -3.08 12.40
CA ARG A 133 -7.09 -4.06 13.29
C ARG A 133 -6.36 -5.41 13.42
N SER A 134 -5.50 -5.74 12.46
CA SER A 134 -4.73 -6.98 12.47
C SER A 134 -3.33 -6.82 13.06
N PHE A 135 -2.98 -5.63 13.57
CA PHE A 135 -1.61 -5.23 13.90
C PHE A 135 -0.86 -6.26 14.73
N TYR A 136 -1.45 -6.71 15.83
CA TYR A 136 -0.80 -7.68 16.73
C TYR A 136 -0.71 -9.11 16.17
N LYS A 137 -1.42 -9.41 15.08
CA LYS A 137 -1.46 -10.75 14.45
C LYS A 137 -0.70 -10.84 13.14
N ASN A 138 -0.45 -9.70 12.47
CA ASN A 138 0.19 -9.67 11.16
C ASN A 138 1.72 -9.56 11.28
N ASP A 139 2.45 -9.89 10.22
CA ASP A 139 3.92 -9.79 10.19
C ASP A 139 4.40 -8.48 9.55
N GLY A 140 3.71 -7.38 9.85
CA GLY A 140 3.97 -6.07 9.27
C GLY A 140 3.24 -5.82 7.96
N ILE A 141 2.63 -6.86 7.37
CA ILE A 141 1.78 -6.76 6.18
C ILE A 141 0.49 -7.54 6.44
N ASN A 142 -0.66 -6.95 6.10
CA ASN A 142 -1.92 -7.69 6.01
C ASN A 142 -2.10 -8.19 4.57
N TYR A 143 -1.74 -9.46 4.33
CA TYR A 143 -1.84 -10.07 3.00
C TYR A 143 -3.27 -10.07 2.44
N GLY A 144 -4.29 -10.29 3.28
CA GLY A 144 -5.68 -10.23 2.85
C GLY A 144 -6.08 -8.85 2.31
N ARG A 145 -5.72 -7.77 3.03
CA ARG A 145 -5.92 -6.39 2.58
C ARG A 145 -5.07 -6.06 1.35
N PHE A 146 -3.84 -6.57 1.27
CA PHE A 146 -2.96 -6.37 0.13
C PHE A 146 -3.54 -6.99 -1.15
N PHE A 147 -3.97 -8.26 -1.11
CA PHE A 147 -4.61 -8.90 -2.25
C PHE A 147 -5.93 -8.23 -2.62
N LEU A 148 -6.75 -7.86 -1.62
CA LEU A 148 -8.00 -7.13 -1.87
C LEU A 148 -7.74 -5.76 -2.52
N ALA A 149 -6.70 -5.04 -2.11
CA ALA A 149 -6.31 -3.78 -2.72
C ALA A 149 -5.87 -3.97 -4.17
N ILE A 150 -5.15 -5.05 -4.51
CA ILE A 150 -4.80 -5.38 -5.89
C ILE A 150 -6.06 -5.67 -6.72
N LEU A 151 -6.96 -6.52 -6.20
CA LEU A 151 -8.17 -6.93 -6.91
C LEU A 151 -9.14 -5.77 -7.16
N THR A 152 -9.19 -4.81 -6.24
CA THR A 152 -10.06 -3.63 -6.34
C THR A 152 -9.37 -2.42 -6.96
N ALA A 153 -8.13 -2.58 -7.45
CA ALA A 153 -7.28 -1.48 -7.94
C ALA A 153 -7.21 -0.29 -6.94
N GLY A 154 -7.13 -0.60 -5.64
CA GLY A 154 -7.04 0.36 -4.55
C GLY A 154 -8.37 0.99 -4.13
N ARG A 155 -9.50 0.61 -4.73
CA ARG A 155 -10.83 1.19 -4.43
C ARG A 155 -11.41 0.75 -3.09
N SER A 156 -10.91 -0.33 -2.48
CA SER A 156 -11.40 -0.82 -1.19
C SER A 156 -10.88 -0.06 0.05
N GLY A 157 -10.17 1.05 -0.12
CA GLY A 157 -9.58 1.82 0.98
C GLY A 157 -8.19 1.35 1.42
N GLY A 158 -7.67 1.96 2.49
CA GLY A 158 -6.27 1.89 2.94
C GLY A 158 -5.79 0.48 3.29
N GLY A 159 -5.13 -0.18 2.33
CA GLY A 159 -4.53 -1.51 2.53
C GLY A 159 -3.21 -1.52 3.32
N SER A 160 -2.78 -0.38 3.88
CA SER A 160 -1.47 -0.27 4.55
C SER A 160 -1.58 -0.58 6.04
N THR A 161 -0.62 -1.31 6.59
CA THR A 161 -0.50 -1.58 8.03
C THR A 161 0.20 -0.42 8.74
N ILE A 162 0.12 -0.41 10.08
CA ILE A 162 0.90 0.51 10.92
C ILE A 162 2.40 0.40 10.62
N THR A 163 2.92 -0.83 10.45
CA THR A 163 4.35 -1.02 10.14
C THR A 163 4.73 -0.47 8.76
N GLN A 164 3.87 -0.59 7.74
CA GLN A 164 4.10 0.03 6.43
C GLN A 164 4.08 1.55 6.52
N GLN A 165 3.17 2.12 7.30
CA GLN A 165 3.12 3.56 7.52
C GLN A 165 4.35 4.06 8.28
N LEU A 166 4.84 3.32 9.28
CA LEU A 166 6.09 3.62 9.96
C LEU A 166 7.27 3.60 8.98
N ALA A 167 7.40 2.54 8.16
CA ALA A 167 8.45 2.44 7.16
C ALA A 167 8.43 3.64 6.18
N LYS A 168 7.24 4.01 5.71
CA LYS A 168 7.02 5.18 4.87
C LYS A 168 7.51 6.46 5.53
N ASN A 169 7.05 6.73 6.76
CA ASN A 169 7.30 7.99 7.45
C ASN A 169 8.77 8.16 7.89
N ALA A 170 9.45 7.04 8.16
CA ALA A 170 10.82 7.02 8.67
C ALA A 170 11.89 7.02 7.56
N TYR A 171 11.66 6.33 6.44
CA TYR A 171 12.72 6.07 5.45
C TYR A 171 12.45 6.60 4.05
N LEU A 172 11.21 6.92 3.71
CA LEU A 172 10.81 7.15 2.32
C LEU A 172 10.31 8.57 2.10
N SER A 173 10.43 9.04 0.87
CA SER A 173 9.79 10.29 0.43
C SER A 173 8.26 10.13 0.35
N GLN A 174 7.55 11.25 0.22
CA GLN A 174 6.08 11.24 0.12
C GLN A 174 5.57 10.93 -1.31
N ASP A 175 6.47 10.64 -2.26
CA ASP A 175 6.15 10.48 -3.68
C ASP A 175 5.29 9.24 -3.95
N GLN A 176 4.10 9.38 -4.53
CA GLN A 176 3.19 8.24 -4.73
C GLN A 176 3.55 7.35 -5.92
N THR A 177 4.66 6.62 -5.84
CA THR A 177 5.13 5.67 -6.86
C THR A 177 4.95 4.21 -6.43
N VAL A 178 4.83 3.31 -7.42
CA VAL A 178 4.80 1.86 -7.20
C VAL A 178 6.11 1.38 -6.57
N GLU A 179 7.23 1.95 -7.01
CA GLU A 179 8.56 1.65 -6.47
C GLU A 179 8.64 1.94 -4.97
N ARG A 180 8.23 3.15 -4.56
CA ARG A 180 8.17 3.52 -3.15
C ARG A 180 7.25 2.57 -2.38
N LYS A 181 6.07 2.25 -2.93
CA LYS A 181 5.11 1.35 -2.27
C LYS A 181 5.67 -0.05 -2.03
N ALA A 182 6.48 -0.54 -2.95
CA ALA A 182 7.16 -1.82 -2.80
C ALA A 182 8.35 -1.73 -1.81
N LYS A 183 9.08 -0.61 -1.74
CA LYS A 183 10.06 -0.36 -0.66
C LYS A 183 9.39 -0.38 0.72
N GLU A 184 8.22 0.26 0.88
CA GLU A 184 7.43 0.21 2.12
C GLU A 184 7.12 -1.23 2.54
N PHE A 185 6.71 -2.07 1.58
CA PHE A 185 6.39 -3.46 1.82
C PHE A 185 7.59 -4.22 2.40
N PHE A 186 8.75 -4.15 1.75
CA PHE A 186 9.94 -4.88 2.20
C PHE A 186 10.52 -4.31 3.50
N LEU A 187 10.53 -2.99 3.68
CA LEU A 187 10.97 -2.36 4.92
C LEU A 187 10.06 -2.73 6.10
N ALA A 188 8.74 -2.83 5.90
CA ALA A 188 7.84 -3.26 6.96
C ALA A 188 8.10 -4.70 7.42
N LEU A 189 8.44 -5.59 6.49
CA LEU A 189 8.86 -6.95 6.83
C LEU A 189 10.17 -6.95 7.62
N GLU A 190 11.14 -6.12 7.24
CA GLU A 190 12.42 -6.03 7.93
C GLU A 190 12.28 -5.42 9.33
N LEU A 191 11.46 -4.38 9.48
CA LEU A 191 11.13 -3.79 10.78
C LEU A 191 10.49 -4.81 11.72
N THR A 192 9.57 -5.65 11.22
CA THR A 192 8.91 -6.67 12.04
C THR A 192 9.84 -7.79 12.47
N LYS A 193 10.91 -8.08 11.71
CA LYS A 193 11.95 -9.02 12.15
C LYS A 193 12.82 -8.46 13.27
N LYS A 194 13.00 -7.13 13.30
CA LYS A 194 13.92 -6.46 14.22
C LYS A 194 13.26 -6.01 15.52
N TYR A 195 12.02 -5.54 15.44
CA TYR A 195 11.32 -4.86 16.52
C TYR A 195 10.04 -5.58 16.92
N SER A 196 9.74 -5.56 18.22
CA SER A 196 8.47 -6.06 18.74
C SER A 196 7.30 -5.19 18.26
N LYS A 197 6.07 -5.72 18.37
CA LYS A 197 4.85 -4.97 18.05
C LYS A 197 4.70 -3.72 18.90
N GLU A 198 5.07 -3.79 20.16
CA GLU A 198 5.07 -2.64 21.07
C GLU A 198 6.05 -1.58 20.58
N GLN A 199 7.32 -1.95 20.30
CA GLN A 199 8.32 -1.01 19.77
C GLN A 199 7.87 -0.36 18.46
N ILE A 200 7.28 -1.14 17.54
CA ILE A 200 6.75 -0.63 16.27
C ILE A 200 5.62 0.37 16.53
N LEU A 201 4.70 0.08 17.44
CA LEU A 201 3.61 0.98 17.78
C LEU A 201 4.13 2.26 18.42
N THR A 202 5.10 2.17 19.34
CA THR A 202 5.79 3.33 19.95
C THR A 202 6.40 4.20 18.87
N MET A 203 7.22 3.63 17.98
CA MET A 203 7.87 4.39 16.92
C MET A 203 6.88 4.99 15.94
N TYR A 204 5.79 4.29 15.62
CA TYR A 204 4.73 4.81 14.77
C TYR A 204 4.04 6.01 15.41
N LEU A 205 3.60 5.90 16.67
CA LEU A 205 2.90 6.98 17.36
C LEU A 205 3.78 8.23 17.51
N ASN A 206 5.08 8.06 17.71
CA ASN A 206 6.03 9.17 17.81
C ASN A 206 6.44 9.79 16.45
N ASN A 207 6.16 9.11 15.32
CA ASN A 207 6.55 9.56 13.98
C ASN A 207 5.39 9.63 12.98
N ALA A 208 4.15 9.54 13.47
CA ALA A 208 2.96 9.73 12.66
C ALA A 208 2.66 11.22 12.47
N TYR A 209 2.13 11.58 11.30
CA TYR A 209 1.69 12.94 11.01
C TYR A 209 0.23 13.13 11.44
N PHE A 210 -0.02 14.09 12.32
CA PHE A 210 -1.35 14.39 12.88
C PHE A 210 -1.95 15.69 12.33
N GLY A 211 -1.46 16.16 11.17
CA GLY A 211 -1.95 17.39 10.53
C GLY A 211 -1.29 18.66 11.05
N ASN A 212 -1.50 19.78 10.35
CA ASN A 212 -1.01 21.12 10.73
C ASN A 212 0.50 21.21 11.04
N GLY A 213 1.32 20.41 10.36
CA GLY A 213 2.76 20.37 10.62
C GLY A 213 3.16 19.60 11.88
N ILE A 214 2.21 18.99 12.60
CA ILE A 214 2.44 18.30 13.87
C ILE A 214 2.71 16.82 13.60
N TRP A 215 3.77 16.32 14.21
CA TRP A 215 4.15 14.91 14.17
C TRP A 215 4.33 14.40 15.59
N GLY A 216 4.06 13.12 15.79
CA GLY A 216 4.09 12.53 17.12
C GLY A 216 2.79 12.75 17.88
N VAL A 217 2.35 11.71 18.58
CA VAL A 217 1.07 11.70 19.29
C VAL A 217 1.08 12.67 20.48
N GLU A 218 2.19 12.78 21.19
CA GLU A 218 2.32 13.64 22.37
C GLU A 218 2.16 15.12 22.00
N ASP A 219 2.85 15.55 20.94
CA ASP A 219 2.75 16.93 20.45
C ASP A 219 1.35 17.20 19.89
N ALA A 220 0.71 16.22 19.25
CA ALA A 220 -0.66 16.33 18.77
C ALA A 220 -1.65 16.48 19.94
N SER A 221 -1.56 15.64 20.97
CA SER A 221 -2.42 15.69 22.16
C SER A 221 -2.31 17.03 22.87
N LYS A 222 -1.08 17.49 23.10
CA LYS A 222 -0.82 18.81 23.71
C LYS A 222 -1.37 19.94 22.85
N LYS A 223 -1.16 19.89 21.53
CA LYS A 223 -1.56 20.97 20.63
C LYS A 223 -3.08 21.08 20.45
N TYR A 224 -3.78 19.95 20.33
CA TYR A 224 -5.21 19.93 20.05
C TYR A 224 -6.08 19.92 21.30
N PHE A 225 -5.60 19.32 22.39
CA PHE A 225 -6.40 19.07 23.59
C PHE A 225 -5.79 19.62 24.87
N GLY A 226 -4.54 20.11 24.84
CA GLY A 226 -3.86 20.67 26.01
C GLY A 226 -3.49 19.62 27.07
N VAL A 227 -3.49 18.33 26.72
CA VAL A 227 -3.20 17.21 27.63
C VAL A 227 -2.14 16.28 27.03
N SER A 228 -1.47 15.50 27.87
CA SER A 228 -0.57 14.42 27.43
C SER A 228 -1.35 13.31 26.72
N ALA A 229 -0.68 12.55 25.86
CA ALA A 229 -1.26 11.47 25.07
C ALA A 229 -1.68 10.22 25.87
#